data_AF-A0A814GDF9-F1
#
_entry.id   AF-A0A814GDF9-F1
#
_cell.length_a   1.000
_cell.length_b   1.000
_cell.length_c   1.000
_cell.angle_alpha   90.00
_cell.angle_beta   90.00
_cell.angle_gamma   90.00
#
_symmetry.space_group_name_H-M   'P 1'
#
loop_
_entity.id
_entity.type
_entity.pdbx_description
1 polymer ?
#
loop_
_entity_poly.entity_id
_entity_poly.type
_entity_poly.pdbx_seq_one_letter_code
_entity_poly.pdbx_strand_id
1 'polypeptide(L)'
;MVKQIVLLVFTNPPKYHYRISHVFAILPHPLLLLTLFYFTEPLKKYLLRQRNLVGFQWDLSSALHIRSHLLLTLRSSCTSIGQLVLSPTANWSTYAITVAGSAACTAGSTSSLLYTNLGIFITDNDTLYVADQLNHRIVVIQPNSTVASNIIGSGPGTGPSQFYSPTDVFVTNDAIYVLDAVNYRVQKWWKNGSNVTTVVGITATAGTSASNTTIGLSYQIYVDSSGNIYVLDFANHRVMLFPPNSTSGTAGTMVAGNGVAGTGPNALYNPRGMFVDSTGAMYIADTYNHRVQYWIIGACYATTVAGIGTLGTSLSQLYYPVAVIVDMNEYMYITDQFNNRILRWLVGTCVGQCVASCDGTAAGSAANKFYYSVRVVFDSNGSLYVSDSGNNRVQKFVITTNITQTTSVVSPTTSTTTVATSATGSVGSPWSKC
;
A
#
# COMPACT_ATOMS: atom_id res chain seq x y z
N MET A 1 -31.22 9.72 -53.78
CA MET A 1 -30.46 10.98 -53.65
C MET A 1 -29.03 10.64 -53.27
N VAL A 2 -28.10 10.82 -54.20
CA VAL A 2 -26.66 10.80 -53.89
C VAL A 2 -26.35 12.08 -53.12
N LYS A 3 -25.78 11.98 -51.92
CA LYS A 3 -25.07 13.10 -51.29
C LYS A 3 -23.78 12.58 -50.68
N GLN A 4 -22.69 13.13 -51.20
CA GLN A 4 -21.29 12.82 -50.93
C GLN A 4 -20.94 13.06 -49.46
N ILE A 5 -20.07 12.20 -48.91
CA ILE A 5 -19.28 12.53 -47.73
C ILE A 5 -18.02 13.21 -48.24
N VAL A 6 -17.83 14.49 -47.90
CA VAL A 6 -16.61 15.24 -48.19
C VAL A 6 -15.54 14.82 -47.19
N LEU A 7 -14.48 14.17 -47.67
CA LEU A 7 -13.30 13.83 -46.90
C LEU A 7 -12.25 14.93 -47.07
N LEU A 8 -12.07 15.80 -46.08
CA LEU A 8 -10.95 16.75 -46.05
C LEU A 8 -9.72 16.06 -45.48
N VAL A 9 -8.74 15.76 -46.33
CA VAL A 9 -7.43 15.21 -45.95
C VAL A 9 -6.40 16.33 -46.03
N PHE A 10 -5.87 16.76 -44.89
CA PHE A 10 -4.68 17.62 -44.86
C PHE A 10 -3.44 16.73 -44.79
N THR A 11 -2.57 16.81 -45.81
CA THR A 11 -1.27 16.12 -45.85
C THR A 11 -0.14 17.07 -45.53
N ASN A 12 0.65 16.76 -44.51
CA ASN A 12 2.04 17.23 -44.35
C ASN A 12 2.91 16.08 -43.81
N PRO A 13 4.16 15.88 -44.28
CA PRO A 13 5.02 14.76 -43.88
C PRO A 13 6.08 15.19 -42.82
N PRO A 14 6.94 14.28 -42.31
CA PRO A 14 6.63 13.22 -41.36
C PRO A 14 7.43 13.37 -40.04
N LYS A 15 6.85 12.99 -38.90
CA LYS A 15 7.53 12.24 -37.83
C LYS A 15 6.54 11.88 -36.70
N TYR A 16 6.52 10.58 -36.38
CA TYR A 16 5.76 9.89 -35.33
C TYR A 16 4.29 9.59 -35.67
N HIS A 17 4.10 8.35 -36.16
CA HIS A 17 2.81 7.69 -36.34
C HIS A 17 2.12 7.41 -35.01
N TYR A 18 0.86 7.81 -34.85
CA TYR A 18 -0.23 6.93 -34.43
C TYR A 18 -1.53 7.40 -35.11
N ARG A 19 -2.14 6.52 -35.92
CA ARG A 19 -3.42 6.78 -36.60
C ARG A 19 -4.55 6.70 -35.57
N ILE A 20 -5.41 7.72 -35.53
CA ILE A 20 -6.72 7.63 -34.87
C ILE A 20 -7.79 7.73 -35.97
N SER A 21 -8.49 6.63 -36.24
CA SER A 21 -9.71 6.65 -37.04
C SER A 21 -10.89 6.89 -36.11
N HIS A 22 -11.52 8.05 -36.17
CA HIS A 22 -12.78 8.31 -35.47
C HIS A 22 -13.94 7.87 -36.37
N VAL A 23 -14.80 6.97 -35.90
CA VAL A 23 -16.08 6.65 -36.55
C VAL A 23 -17.18 7.24 -35.66
N PHE A 24 -17.90 8.24 -36.16
CA PHE A 24 -19.12 8.73 -35.52
C PHE A 24 -20.32 8.12 -36.26
N ALA A 25 -21.15 7.38 -35.52
CA ALA A 25 -22.50 7.06 -35.94
C ALA A 25 -23.46 7.67 -34.91
N ILE A 26 -24.34 8.57 -35.37
CA ILE A 26 -25.40 9.16 -34.56
C ILE A 26 -26.70 8.45 -34.96
N LEU A 27 -27.39 7.83 -34.00
CA LEU A 27 -28.78 7.38 -34.14
C LEU A 27 -29.60 7.85 -32.92
N PRO A 28 -30.94 8.08 -33.06
CA PRO A 28 -31.71 8.80 -32.05
C PRO A 28 -32.62 7.86 -31.21
N HIS A 29 -32.42 7.80 -29.89
CA HIS A 29 -33.44 7.85 -28.82
C HIS A 29 -32.83 7.56 -27.42
N PRO A 30 -33.42 8.03 -26.30
CA PRO A 30 -32.74 8.16 -25.02
C PRO A 30 -33.05 6.99 -24.08
N LEU A 31 -32.10 6.10 -23.87
CA LEU A 31 -32.00 5.28 -22.67
C LEU A 31 -30.52 5.18 -22.30
N LEU A 32 -30.19 5.79 -21.16
CA LEU A 32 -28.96 5.65 -20.38
C LEU A 32 -27.65 5.47 -21.19
N LEU A 33 -27.00 6.57 -21.55
CA LEU A 33 -25.64 6.53 -22.07
C LEU A 33 -24.63 6.79 -20.93
N LEU A 34 -24.08 5.73 -20.37
CA LEU A 34 -22.85 5.81 -19.56
C LEU A 34 -21.67 5.85 -20.53
N THR A 35 -21.17 7.04 -20.86
CA THR A 35 -19.92 7.19 -21.62
C THR A 35 -18.74 6.78 -20.74
N LEU A 36 -18.16 5.60 -21.01
CA LEU A 36 -16.83 5.24 -20.54
C LEU A 36 -15.80 6.08 -21.31
N PHE A 37 -15.16 7.04 -20.65
CA PHE A 37 -13.96 7.68 -21.18
C PHE A 37 -12.73 6.86 -20.78
N TYR A 38 -12.13 6.18 -21.76
CA TYR A 38 -10.74 5.74 -21.65
C TYR A 38 -9.84 6.92 -21.99
N PHE A 39 -9.28 7.57 -20.96
CA PHE A 39 -8.17 8.50 -21.16
C PHE A 39 -6.87 7.71 -21.19
N THR A 40 -6.18 7.70 -22.33
CA THR A 40 -4.78 7.27 -22.39
C THR A 40 -3.87 8.38 -21.87
N GLU A 41 -2.78 7.99 -21.21
CA GLU A 41 -1.83 8.86 -20.50
C GLU A 41 -1.24 10.08 -21.27
N PRO A 42 -1.21 10.19 -22.62
CA PRO A 42 -0.69 11.40 -23.24
C PRO A 42 -1.60 12.64 -23.12
N LEU A 43 -2.91 12.48 -22.84
CA LEU A 43 -3.85 13.61 -22.83
C LEU A 43 -3.79 14.45 -21.54
N LYS A 44 -3.32 13.87 -20.42
CA LYS A 44 -3.18 14.58 -19.11
C LYS A 44 -2.17 15.73 -19.17
N LYS A 45 -1.05 15.54 -19.88
CA LYS A 45 0.00 16.58 -20.01
C LYS A 45 -0.38 17.74 -20.93
N TYR A 46 -1.30 17.52 -21.88
CA TYR A 46 -1.78 18.59 -22.77
C TYR A 46 -2.83 19.47 -22.10
N LEU A 47 -3.73 18.89 -21.30
CA LEU A 47 -4.79 19.62 -20.60
C LEU A 47 -4.28 20.43 -19.40
N LEU A 48 -3.19 20.03 -18.75
CA LEU A 48 -2.55 20.81 -17.69
C LEU A 48 -1.76 22.04 -18.19
N ARG A 49 -1.60 22.22 -19.51
CA ARG A 49 -0.82 23.33 -20.11
C ARG A 49 -1.66 24.45 -20.75
N GLN A 50 -2.99 24.33 -20.76
CA GLN A 50 -3.91 25.35 -21.29
C GLN A 50 -4.72 25.96 -20.15
N ARG A 51 -4.06 26.71 -19.26
CA ARG A 51 -4.67 27.30 -18.06
C ARG A 51 -5.35 28.66 -18.30
N ASN A 52 -5.76 28.97 -19.53
CA ASN A 52 -6.48 30.20 -19.86
C ASN A 52 -7.33 30.00 -21.11
N LEU A 53 -8.54 29.46 -20.96
CA LEU A 53 -9.68 29.71 -21.86
C LEU A 53 -10.99 29.49 -21.07
N VAL A 54 -11.52 30.61 -20.61
CA VAL A 54 -12.91 30.97 -20.25
C VAL A 54 -13.89 29.84 -19.84
N GLY A 55 -14.21 29.82 -18.54
CA GLY A 55 -15.59 29.79 -18.06
C GLY A 55 -16.39 28.48 -18.11
N PHE A 56 -15.92 27.41 -17.46
CA PHE A 56 -16.80 26.36 -16.90
C PHE A 56 -16.05 25.61 -15.80
N GLN A 57 -16.53 25.71 -14.56
CA GLN A 57 -15.90 25.15 -13.37
C GLN A 57 -16.33 23.67 -13.25
N TRP A 58 -15.42 22.74 -13.55
CA TRP A 58 -15.60 21.31 -13.24
C TRP A 58 -14.88 21.00 -11.94
N ASP A 59 -15.62 20.64 -10.89
CA ASP A 59 -15.06 20.08 -9.67
C ASP A 59 -14.69 18.61 -9.90
N LEU A 60 -13.41 18.36 -10.18
CA LEU A 60 -12.84 17.03 -10.44
C LEU A 60 -12.50 16.26 -9.15
N SER A 61 -12.68 16.86 -7.97
CA SER A 61 -12.34 16.21 -6.69
C SER A 61 -13.33 15.12 -6.30
N SER A 62 -14.61 15.29 -6.64
CA SER A 62 -15.71 14.39 -6.30
C SER A 62 -15.86 13.20 -7.25
N ALA A 63 -15.48 13.34 -8.52
CA ALA A 63 -15.65 12.28 -9.54
C ALA A 63 -14.61 11.15 -9.45
N LEU A 64 -13.42 11.41 -8.90
CA LEU A 64 -12.40 10.38 -8.68
C LEU A 64 -12.71 9.54 -7.43
N HIS A 65 -13.34 10.13 -6.42
CA HIS A 65 -13.61 9.53 -5.10
C HIS A 65 -14.87 8.66 -5.03
N ILE A 66 -15.82 8.79 -5.96
CA ILE A 66 -16.98 7.88 -6.03
C ILE A 66 -16.54 6.47 -6.47
N ARG A 67 -15.41 6.34 -7.19
CA ARG A 67 -14.93 5.04 -7.68
C ARG A 67 -14.52 4.11 -6.54
N SER A 68 -13.70 4.57 -5.59
CA SER A 68 -13.18 3.72 -4.51
C SER A 68 -14.27 3.23 -3.54
N HIS A 69 -15.23 4.08 -3.19
CA HIS A 69 -16.31 3.72 -2.27
C HIS A 69 -17.35 2.77 -2.89
N LEU A 70 -17.77 2.99 -4.15
CA LEU A 70 -18.79 2.17 -4.79
C LEU A 70 -18.25 0.79 -5.23
N LEU A 71 -16.96 0.71 -5.59
CA LEU A 71 -16.31 -0.56 -5.96
C LEU A 71 -16.11 -1.51 -4.77
N LEU A 72 -15.93 -0.99 -3.54
CA LEU A 72 -15.77 -1.82 -2.36
C LEU A 72 -17.08 -2.47 -1.89
N THR A 73 -18.20 -1.75 -1.95
CA THR A 73 -19.51 -2.25 -1.47
C THR A 73 -20.06 -3.38 -2.33
N LEU A 74 -19.66 -3.46 -3.61
CA LEU A 74 -20.06 -4.51 -4.56
C LEU A 74 -19.12 -5.73 -4.59
N ARG A 75 -18.01 -5.73 -3.82
CA ARG A 75 -16.96 -6.76 -3.85
C ARG A 75 -16.75 -7.45 -2.50
N SER A 76 -17.71 -7.36 -1.59
CA SER A 76 -17.59 -7.77 -0.18
C SER A 76 -17.80 -9.27 0.09
N SER A 77 -17.94 -10.11 -0.94
CA SER A 77 -18.03 -11.56 -0.75
C SER A 77 -17.08 -12.31 -1.68
N CYS A 78 -16.12 -13.04 -1.11
CA CYS A 78 -15.35 -14.07 -1.82
C CYS A 78 -16.21 -15.30 -2.14
N THR A 79 -17.41 -15.09 -2.67
CA THR A 79 -18.27 -16.12 -3.24
C THR A 79 -17.95 -16.22 -4.72
N SER A 80 -17.00 -17.11 -5.05
CA SER A 80 -16.91 -17.92 -6.28
C SER A 80 -17.37 -17.37 -7.64
N ILE A 81 -17.42 -16.06 -7.87
CA ILE A 81 -17.57 -15.49 -9.20
C ILE A 81 -16.16 -15.31 -9.74
N GLY A 82 -15.78 -16.21 -10.66
CA GLY A 82 -14.47 -16.21 -11.31
C GLY A 82 -14.18 -14.85 -11.95
N GLN A 83 -13.43 -14.02 -11.22
CA GLN A 83 -12.95 -12.75 -11.75
C GLN A 83 -11.68 -13.03 -12.55
N LEU A 84 -11.80 -13.06 -13.86
CA LEU A 84 -10.65 -13.08 -14.78
C LEU A 84 -9.96 -11.71 -14.69
N VAL A 85 -9.06 -11.55 -13.71
CA VAL A 85 -8.19 -10.37 -13.63
C VAL A 85 -7.03 -10.60 -14.57
N LEU A 86 -7.16 -10.10 -15.81
CA LEU A 86 -6.01 -9.87 -16.69
C LEU A 86 -5.23 -8.67 -16.14
N SER A 87 -4.48 -8.86 -15.05
CA SER A 87 -3.41 -7.91 -14.74
C SER A 87 -2.26 -8.22 -15.70
N PRO A 88 -1.61 -7.21 -16.30
CA PRO A 88 -0.31 -7.47 -16.89
C PRO A 88 0.54 -8.08 -15.78
N THR A 89 1.00 -9.31 -16.00
CA THR A 89 1.98 -9.96 -15.13
C THR A 89 3.21 -9.07 -15.20
N ALA A 90 3.33 -8.15 -14.26
CA ALA A 90 4.57 -7.47 -14.03
C ALA A 90 5.58 -8.58 -13.75
N ASN A 91 6.55 -8.75 -14.65
CA ASN A 91 7.64 -9.70 -14.43
C ASN A 91 8.58 -9.02 -13.41
N TRP A 92 8.25 -9.21 -12.13
CA TRP A 92 9.08 -8.75 -11.03
C TRP A 92 10.42 -9.44 -11.15
N SER A 93 11.49 -8.64 -11.16
CA SER A 93 12.82 -9.21 -11.33
C SER A 93 13.12 -10.13 -10.15
N THR A 94 13.77 -11.25 -10.43
CA THR A 94 14.39 -12.11 -9.41
C THR A 94 15.67 -11.49 -8.85
N TYR A 95 16.01 -10.27 -9.28
CA TYR A 95 17.25 -9.59 -8.94
C TYR A 95 17.01 -8.59 -7.81
N ALA A 96 17.63 -8.89 -6.66
CA ALA A 96 17.66 -7.98 -5.52
C ALA A 96 19.10 -7.57 -5.23
N ILE A 97 19.30 -6.34 -4.77
CA ILE A 97 20.58 -5.87 -4.24
C ILE A 97 20.43 -5.45 -2.79
N THR A 98 21.45 -5.70 -1.98
CA THR A 98 21.51 -5.17 -0.61
C THR A 98 21.93 -3.71 -0.67
N VAL A 99 21.08 -2.81 -0.18
CA VAL A 99 21.33 -1.36 -0.19
C VAL A 99 21.71 -0.81 1.19
N ALA A 100 21.49 -1.59 2.24
CA ALA A 100 21.87 -1.25 3.60
C ALA A 100 22.08 -2.52 4.43
N GLY A 101 23.04 -2.50 5.36
CA GLY A 101 23.38 -3.64 6.21
C GLY A 101 24.08 -4.78 5.46
N SER A 102 24.07 -5.98 6.03
CA SER A 102 24.72 -7.15 5.43
C SER A 102 23.99 -8.44 5.80
N ALA A 103 23.96 -9.40 4.87
CA ALA A 103 23.39 -10.72 5.12
C ALA A 103 24.18 -11.57 6.13
N ALA A 104 25.41 -11.18 6.47
CA ALA A 104 26.15 -11.79 7.56
C ALA A 104 25.54 -11.31 8.88
N CYS A 105 25.07 -12.24 9.72
CA CYS A 105 24.52 -11.98 11.06
C CYS A 105 25.59 -11.50 12.06
N THR A 106 26.47 -10.59 11.65
CA THR A 106 27.50 -10.01 12.50
C THR A 106 26.98 -8.66 12.95
N ALA A 107 26.51 -8.59 14.20
CA ALA A 107 26.29 -7.32 14.87
C ALA A 107 27.58 -6.50 14.76
N GLY A 108 27.50 -5.27 14.30
CA GLY A 108 28.67 -4.41 14.28
C GLY A 108 28.31 -2.96 14.51
N SER A 109 29.24 -2.29 15.19
CA SER A 109 29.12 -0.95 15.76
C SER A 109 29.44 0.17 14.76
N THR A 110 29.75 -0.15 13.50
CA THR A 110 30.02 0.85 12.47
C THR A 110 28.72 1.41 11.90
N SER A 111 28.79 2.59 11.28
CA SER A 111 27.63 3.27 10.68
C SER A 111 26.96 2.47 9.52
N SER A 112 27.62 1.43 9.01
CA SER A 112 27.16 0.64 7.86
C SER A 112 26.46 -0.68 8.22
N LEU A 113 26.50 -1.11 9.49
CA LEU A 113 25.90 -2.37 9.93
C LEU A 113 24.59 -2.11 10.65
N LEU A 114 23.53 -2.78 10.18
CA LEU A 114 22.19 -2.72 10.75
C LEU A 114 21.99 -3.87 11.75
N TYR A 115 21.07 -3.69 12.69
CA TYR A 115 20.71 -4.71 13.66
C TYR A 115 19.22 -4.65 14.02
N THR A 116 18.47 -5.62 13.47
CA THR A 116 17.04 -5.92 13.65
C THR A 116 16.04 -4.79 13.31
N ASN A 117 14.76 -5.00 13.67
CA ASN A 117 13.53 -4.56 12.99
C ASN A 117 13.62 -3.20 12.28
N LEU A 118 13.70 -3.27 10.96
CA LEU A 118 14.09 -2.17 10.10
C LEU A 118 12.85 -1.45 9.57
N GLY A 119 12.18 -0.68 10.41
CA GLY A 119 11.28 0.37 9.92
C GLY A 119 11.99 1.17 8.83
N ILE A 120 11.43 1.27 7.63
CA ILE A 120 12.07 2.00 6.53
C ILE A 120 11.12 3.03 5.93
N PHE A 121 11.69 4.16 5.54
CA PHE A 121 11.00 5.23 4.84
C PHE A 121 11.89 5.77 3.72
N ILE A 122 11.28 6.03 2.57
CA ILE A 122 11.96 6.68 1.43
C ILE A 122 11.24 8.00 1.17
N THR A 123 12.02 9.08 1.10
CA THR A 123 11.55 10.40 0.70
C THR A 123 11.46 10.54 -0.83
N ASP A 124 10.76 11.56 -1.32
CA ASP A 124 10.58 11.80 -2.77
C ASP A 124 11.91 12.02 -3.55
N ASN A 125 12.99 12.35 -2.85
CA ASN A 125 14.34 12.44 -3.42
C ASN A 125 15.15 11.13 -3.28
N ASP A 126 14.49 10.01 -3.03
CA ASP A 126 15.04 8.66 -2.87
C ASP A 126 16.02 8.46 -1.69
N THR A 127 16.00 9.35 -0.69
CA THR A 127 16.80 9.16 0.53
C THR A 127 16.13 8.12 1.41
N LEU A 128 16.88 7.07 1.76
CA LEU A 128 16.42 5.97 2.60
C LEU A 128 16.73 6.27 4.08
N TYR A 129 15.70 6.19 4.91
CA TYR A 129 15.80 6.22 6.36
C TYR A 129 15.50 4.82 6.90
N VAL A 130 16.35 4.34 7.80
CA VAL A 130 16.25 2.99 8.38
C VAL A 130 16.28 3.09 9.89
N ALA A 131 15.22 2.62 10.55
CA ALA A 131 15.20 2.42 11.99
C ALA A 131 16.08 1.22 12.33
N ASP A 132 17.27 1.49 12.87
CA ASP A 132 18.26 0.49 13.25
C ASP A 132 18.04 0.14 14.72
N GLN A 133 17.00 -0.67 14.95
CA GLN A 133 16.32 -0.81 16.23
C GLN A 133 17.26 -1.15 17.40
N LEU A 134 18.06 -2.20 17.31
CA LEU A 134 18.93 -2.61 18.43
C LEU A 134 20.22 -1.79 18.53
N ASN A 135 20.54 -1.00 17.51
CA ASN A 135 21.60 0.01 17.61
C ASN A 135 21.07 1.37 18.09
N HIS A 136 19.78 1.48 18.43
CA HIS A 136 19.18 2.67 19.05
C HIS A 136 19.35 3.95 18.21
N ARG A 137 19.26 3.85 16.88
CA ARG A 137 19.51 4.95 15.95
C ARG A 137 18.66 4.85 14.68
N ILE A 138 18.58 5.95 13.93
CA ILE A 138 18.10 5.94 12.54
C ILE A 138 19.28 6.17 11.61
N VAL A 139 19.44 5.33 10.60
CA VAL A 139 20.48 5.43 9.57
C VAL A 139 19.90 6.11 8.34
N VAL A 140 20.63 7.09 7.78
CA VAL A 140 20.23 7.82 6.57
C VAL A 140 21.18 7.50 5.42
N ILE A 141 20.64 7.00 4.32
CA ILE A 141 21.40 6.55 3.15
C ILE A 141 20.92 7.34 1.93
N GLN A 142 21.86 8.00 1.25
CA GLN A 142 21.56 8.76 0.04
C GLN A 142 21.23 7.85 -1.14
N PRO A 143 20.52 8.35 -2.16
CA PRO A 143 20.24 7.60 -3.38
C PRO A 143 21.53 7.01 -3.98
N ASN A 144 21.47 5.76 -4.42
CA ASN A 144 22.58 5.02 -5.04
C ASN A 144 23.83 4.83 -4.15
N SER A 145 23.73 5.05 -2.84
CA SER A 145 24.76 4.72 -1.86
C SER A 145 24.39 3.45 -1.08
N THR A 146 25.40 2.72 -0.62
CA THR A 146 25.28 1.65 0.38
C THR A 146 25.85 2.05 1.74
N VAL A 147 26.39 3.27 1.84
CA VAL A 147 27.03 3.82 3.04
C VAL A 147 26.12 4.87 3.67
N ALA A 148 26.03 4.83 5.00
CA ALA A 148 25.31 5.83 5.79
C ALA A 148 25.93 7.22 5.60
N SER A 149 25.09 8.17 5.22
CA SER A 149 25.43 9.59 5.10
C SER A 149 25.25 10.35 6.41
N ASN A 150 24.32 9.90 7.26
CA ASN A 150 24.03 10.50 8.55
C ASN A 150 23.43 9.46 9.51
N ILE A 151 23.54 9.74 10.81
CA ILE A 151 22.93 8.96 11.89
C ILE A 151 22.10 9.92 12.75
N ILE A 152 20.84 9.57 13.00
CA ILE A 152 19.96 10.29 13.92
C ILE A 152 19.86 9.48 15.20
N GLY A 153 20.01 10.17 16.33
CA GLY A 153 20.03 9.56 17.65
C GLY A 153 21.42 9.67 18.30
N SER A 154 21.45 10.02 19.58
CA SER A 154 22.67 10.13 20.39
C SER A 154 22.95 8.89 21.24
N GLY A 155 22.29 7.77 20.92
CA GLY A 155 22.43 6.48 21.58
C GLY A 155 21.25 6.11 22.49
N PRO A 156 21.39 5.05 23.32
CA PRO A 156 20.33 4.57 24.17
C PRO A 156 19.98 5.53 25.30
N GLY A 157 18.70 5.72 25.59
CA GLY A 157 18.23 6.52 26.72
C GLY A 157 16.86 7.14 26.51
N THR A 158 16.44 7.98 27.46
CA THR A 158 15.12 8.64 27.51
C THR A 158 15.20 10.15 27.26
N GLY A 159 16.39 10.72 27.19
CA GLY A 159 16.59 12.15 26.93
C GLY A 159 16.23 12.56 25.50
N PRO A 160 16.19 13.88 25.20
CA PRO A 160 16.04 14.37 23.85
C PRO A 160 17.13 13.79 22.94
N SER A 161 16.74 13.34 21.76
CA SER A 161 17.60 12.64 20.81
C SER A 161 18.17 11.28 21.23
N GLN A 162 17.83 10.75 22.40
CA GLN A 162 18.14 9.37 22.75
C GLN A 162 16.96 8.46 22.39
N PHE A 163 17.25 7.21 22.03
CA PHE A 163 16.23 6.22 21.66
C PHE A 163 16.38 4.93 22.42
N TYR A 164 15.28 4.26 22.70
CA TYR A 164 15.30 2.89 23.17
C TYR A 164 14.45 2.03 22.24
N SER A 165 15.13 1.35 21.31
CA SER A 165 14.52 0.46 20.32
C SER A 165 13.54 1.19 19.39
N PRO A 166 14.01 2.15 18.56
CA PRO A 166 13.13 2.82 17.61
C PRO A 166 12.63 1.82 16.56
N THR A 167 11.32 1.80 16.30
CA THR A 167 10.70 0.81 15.40
C THR A 167 10.32 1.38 14.04
N ASP A 168 10.16 2.69 13.93
CA ASP A 168 9.74 3.32 12.69
C ASP A 168 10.18 4.78 12.59
N VAL A 169 10.27 5.28 11.35
CA VAL A 169 10.64 6.65 11.02
C VAL A 169 9.72 7.16 9.91
N PHE A 170 9.28 8.40 10.02
CA PHE A 170 8.50 9.08 9.00
C PHE A 170 9.08 10.46 8.73
N VAL A 171 9.26 10.83 7.47
CA VAL A 171 9.92 12.08 7.10
C VAL A 171 8.96 12.93 6.26
N THR A 172 8.72 14.15 6.72
CA THR A 172 8.02 15.19 5.95
C THR A 172 9.04 16.17 5.37
N ASN A 173 8.57 17.14 4.59
CA ASN A 173 9.44 18.21 4.08
C ASN A 173 10.11 19.00 5.21
N ASP A 174 9.42 19.18 6.34
CA ASP A 174 9.87 20.05 7.42
C ASP A 174 10.47 19.31 8.62
N ALA A 175 10.18 18.02 8.77
CA ALA A 175 10.50 17.30 10.00
C ALA A 175 10.77 15.81 9.80
N ILE A 176 11.41 15.23 10.80
CA ILE A 176 11.64 13.78 10.94
C ILE A 176 10.95 13.34 12.23
N TYR A 177 10.12 12.31 12.13
CA TYR A 177 9.40 11.71 13.24
C TYR A 177 9.98 10.32 13.47
N VAL A 178 10.30 10.00 14.72
CA VAL A 178 10.84 8.69 15.09
C VAL A 178 9.97 8.09 16.18
N LEU A 179 9.45 6.89 15.91
CA LEU A 179 8.74 6.09 16.89
C LEU A 179 9.73 5.36 17.78
N ASP A 180 9.85 5.84 19.01
CA ASP A 180 10.77 5.36 20.02
C ASP A 180 10.04 4.38 20.95
N ALA A 181 9.94 3.13 20.50
CA ALA A 181 8.88 2.22 20.92
C ALA A 181 8.95 1.83 22.40
N VAL A 182 10.14 1.60 22.95
CA VAL A 182 10.29 1.19 24.36
C VAL A 182 10.30 2.40 25.30
N ASN A 183 10.50 3.61 24.76
CA ASN A 183 10.22 4.85 25.47
C ASN A 183 8.77 5.33 25.32
N TYR A 184 7.91 4.58 24.60
CA TYR A 184 6.48 4.84 24.44
C TYR A 184 6.16 6.26 23.93
N ARG A 185 6.96 6.74 22.98
CA ARG A 185 6.87 8.11 22.47
C ARG A 185 7.16 8.23 20.98
N VAL A 186 6.72 9.34 20.40
CA VAL A 186 7.21 9.82 19.11
C VAL A 186 8.01 11.10 19.33
N GLN A 187 9.26 11.13 18.88
CA GLN A 187 10.09 12.33 18.86
C GLN A 187 10.07 12.97 17.47
N LYS A 188 10.06 14.31 17.42
CA LYS A 188 10.08 15.11 16.20
C LYS A 188 11.32 16.00 16.15
N TRP A 189 12.07 15.93 15.06
CA TRP A 189 13.14 16.85 14.69
C TRP A 189 12.65 17.80 13.64
N TRP A 190 12.91 19.09 13.82
CA TRP A 190 12.68 20.06 12.77
C TRP A 190 13.94 20.21 11.91
N LYS A 191 13.77 20.15 10.59
CA LYS A 191 14.88 20.34 9.63
C LYS A 191 15.41 21.78 9.63
N ASN A 192 14.66 22.73 10.19
CA ASN A 192 15.09 24.12 10.38
C ASN A 192 16.07 24.33 11.56
N GLY A 193 16.47 23.26 12.27
CA GLY A 193 17.42 23.34 13.39
C GLY A 193 16.79 23.59 14.76
N SER A 194 15.45 23.57 14.88
CA SER A 194 14.79 23.64 16.19
C SER A 194 15.04 22.37 17.02
N ASN A 195 14.95 22.50 18.35
CA ASN A 195 15.14 21.39 19.29
C ASN A 195 14.16 20.23 19.05
N VAL A 196 14.61 19.04 19.45
CA VAL A 196 13.82 17.80 19.42
C VAL A 196 12.74 17.84 20.48
N THR A 197 11.51 17.49 20.12
CA THR A 197 10.37 17.44 21.05
C THR A 197 9.64 16.11 20.99
N THR A 198 9.05 15.70 22.11
CA THR A 198 8.08 14.62 22.15
C THR A 198 6.72 15.15 21.71
N VAL A 199 6.16 14.55 20.66
CA VAL A 199 4.87 14.96 20.05
C VAL A 199 3.74 13.97 20.29
N VAL A 200 4.05 12.74 20.70
CA VAL A 200 3.07 11.72 21.09
C VAL A 200 3.59 10.92 22.27
N GLY A 201 2.68 10.53 23.16
CA GLY A 201 2.97 9.69 24.32
C GLY A 201 3.56 10.48 25.49
N ILE A 202 3.92 9.74 26.55
CA ILE A 202 4.64 10.27 27.70
C ILE A 202 5.89 9.41 27.84
N THR A 203 7.07 10.05 27.77
CA THR A 203 8.35 9.35 27.78
C THR A 203 8.43 8.35 28.94
N ALA A 204 8.81 7.11 28.62
CA ALA A 204 8.99 6.01 29.56
C ALA A 204 7.73 5.63 30.37
N THR A 205 6.54 6.03 29.92
CA THR A 205 5.26 5.64 30.52
C THR A 205 4.45 4.81 29.53
N ALA A 206 4.44 3.49 29.74
CA ALA A 206 3.66 2.58 28.89
C ALA A 206 2.16 2.90 28.96
N GLY A 207 1.53 3.04 27.79
CA GLY A 207 0.10 3.26 27.69
C GLY A 207 -0.71 1.98 27.71
N THR A 208 -1.91 2.08 28.26
CA THR A 208 -2.96 1.05 28.21
C THR A 208 -4.05 1.46 27.22
N SER A 209 -4.89 0.50 26.83
CA SER A 209 -6.04 0.77 25.94
C SER A 209 -7.06 1.75 26.51
N ALA A 210 -7.08 1.96 27.83
CA ALA A 210 -7.94 2.95 28.49
C ALA A 210 -7.40 4.38 28.44
N SER A 211 -6.10 4.56 28.15
CA SER A 211 -5.47 5.87 28.08
C SER A 211 -5.45 6.40 26.65
N ASN A 212 -5.71 7.70 26.49
CA ASN A 212 -5.62 8.41 25.22
C ASN A 212 -4.37 9.29 25.12
N THR A 213 -3.66 9.53 26.23
CA THR A 213 -2.45 10.39 26.27
C THR A 213 -1.15 9.60 26.21
N THR A 214 -1.22 8.29 26.47
CA THR A 214 -0.10 7.35 26.42
C THR A 214 -0.34 6.29 25.36
N ILE A 215 0.75 5.76 24.81
CA ILE A 215 0.76 4.69 23.81
C ILE A 215 1.51 3.48 24.34
N GLY A 216 1.14 2.28 23.93
CA GLY A 216 1.87 1.05 24.25
C GLY A 216 3.06 0.83 23.33
N LEU A 217 3.58 -0.40 23.30
CA LEU A 217 4.53 -0.79 22.26
C LEU A 217 3.86 -0.61 20.90
N SER A 218 4.49 0.18 20.04
CA SER A 218 3.97 0.60 18.75
C SER A 218 4.96 0.24 17.65
N TYR A 219 4.46 -0.05 16.45
CA TYR A 219 5.29 -0.54 15.33
C TYR A 219 5.30 0.37 14.11
N GLN A 220 4.38 1.32 14.00
CA GLN A 220 4.36 2.23 12.86
C GLN A 220 3.81 3.61 13.21
N ILE A 221 4.34 4.61 12.51
CA ILE A 221 3.81 5.96 12.47
C ILE A 221 3.50 6.37 11.03
N TYR A 222 2.51 7.25 10.88
CA TYR A 222 2.24 7.96 9.64
C TYR A 222 1.87 9.39 9.97
N VAL A 223 2.36 10.35 9.18
CA VAL A 223 2.01 11.76 9.33
C VAL A 223 1.37 12.23 8.03
N ASP A 224 0.12 12.69 8.10
CA ASP A 224 -0.58 13.17 6.91
C ASP A 224 -0.15 14.59 6.51
N SER A 225 -0.65 15.05 5.36
CA SER A 225 -0.34 16.38 4.82
C SER A 225 -0.86 17.54 5.68
N SER A 226 -1.81 17.29 6.59
CA SER A 226 -2.29 18.26 7.57
C SER A 226 -1.47 18.25 8.86
N GLY A 227 -0.52 17.31 8.99
CA GLY A 227 0.33 17.15 10.15
C GLY A 227 -0.29 16.32 11.27
N ASN A 228 -1.41 15.62 11.03
CA ASN A 228 -1.95 14.67 11.98
C ASN A 228 -1.03 13.44 12.06
N ILE A 229 -0.87 12.89 13.27
CA ILE A 229 0.04 11.77 13.54
C ILE A 229 -0.80 10.54 13.86
N TYR A 230 -0.71 9.52 13.02
CA TYR A 230 -1.29 8.21 13.26
C TYR A 230 -0.22 7.32 13.90
N VAL A 231 -0.58 6.66 14.99
CA VAL A 231 0.28 5.68 15.68
C VAL A 231 -0.43 4.35 15.75
N LEU A 232 0.23 3.32 15.23
CA LEU A 232 -0.22 1.95 15.33
C LEU A 232 0.26 1.36 16.66
N ASP A 233 -0.65 1.38 17.64
CA ASP A 233 -0.44 0.92 19.01
C ASP A 233 -0.70 -0.59 19.10
N PHE A 234 0.33 -1.36 18.73
CA PHE A 234 0.31 -2.82 18.65
C PHE A 234 -0.13 -3.47 19.96
N ALA A 235 0.44 -3.02 21.09
CA ALA A 235 0.18 -3.62 22.40
C ALA A 235 -1.26 -3.41 22.86
N ASN A 236 -1.92 -2.35 22.39
CA ASN A 236 -3.31 -2.04 22.72
C ASN A 236 -4.28 -2.28 21.55
N HIS A 237 -3.85 -3.00 20.51
CA HIS A 237 -4.70 -3.45 19.40
C HIS A 237 -5.54 -2.35 18.72
N ARG A 238 -4.93 -1.18 18.51
CA ARG A 238 -5.65 0.00 17.99
C ARG A 238 -4.75 0.90 17.14
N VAL A 239 -5.38 1.82 16.42
CA VAL A 239 -4.71 2.95 15.78
C VAL A 239 -5.18 4.23 16.46
N MET A 240 -4.24 5.06 16.88
CA MET A 240 -4.48 6.34 17.54
C MET A 240 -4.15 7.49 16.58
N LEU A 241 -5.00 8.52 16.54
CA LEU A 241 -4.82 9.75 15.79
C LEU A 241 -4.56 10.91 16.74
N PHE A 242 -3.47 11.63 16.53
CA PHE A 242 -3.10 12.82 17.28
C PHE A 242 -3.15 14.05 16.36
N PRO A 243 -3.73 15.18 16.80
CA PRO A 243 -3.85 16.37 15.99
C PRO A 243 -2.48 17.02 15.70
N PRO A 244 -2.40 17.95 14.73
CA PRO A 244 -1.17 18.67 14.44
C PRO A 244 -0.75 19.49 15.67
N ASN A 245 0.56 19.68 15.85
CA ASN A 245 1.14 20.37 17.00
C ASN A 245 0.90 19.69 18.37
N SER A 246 0.55 18.41 18.39
CA SER A 246 0.53 17.60 19.62
C SER A 246 1.88 17.66 20.36
N THR A 247 1.81 17.60 21.68
CA THR A 247 2.95 17.57 22.59
C THR A 247 2.87 16.34 23.49
N SER A 248 3.89 16.11 24.32
CA SER A 248 3.85 15.08 25.35
C SER A 248 2.56 15.16 26.17
N GLY A 249 1.83 14.04 26.26
CA GLY A 249 0.56 13.95 26.99
C GLY A 249 -0.66 14.53 26.28
N THR A 250 -0.57 15.00 25.03
CA THR A 250 -1.77 15.33 24.23
C THR A 250 -2.63 14.07 24.06
N ALA A 251 -3.93 14.18 24.30
CA ALA A 251 -4.86 13.09 24.09
C ALA A 251 -5.12 12.87 22.60
N GLY A 252 -4.91 11.65 22.12
CA GLY A 252 -5.30 11.20 20.79
C GLY A 252 -6.73 10.66 20.77
N THR A 253 -7.21 10.33 19.58
CA THR A 253 -8.49 9.67 19.34
C THR A 253 -8.24 8.29 18.73
N MET A 254 -8.90 7.26 19.24
CA MET A 254 -8.85 5.93 18.62
C MET A 254 -9.67 5.95 17.31
N VAL A 255 -9.01 5.65 16.19
CA VAL A 255 -9.62 5.70 14.85
C VAL A 255 -9.80 4.32 14.20
N ALA A 256 -9.15 3.28 14.74
CA ALA A 256 -9.37 1.90 14.35
C ALA A 256 -9.11 0.94 15.52
N GLY A 257 -9.82 -0.19 15.52
CA GLY A 257 -9.84 -1.15 16.62
C GLY A 257 -10.71 -0.68 17.80
N ASN A 258 -10.79 -1.52 18.83
CA ASN A 258 -11.58 -1.27 20.04
C ASN A 258 -10.75 -1.36 21.34
N GLY A 259 -9.42 -1.40 21.22
CA GLY A 259 -8.53 -1.49 22.38
C GLY A 259 -8.35 -2.91 22.96
N VAL A 260 -8.96 -3.93 22.35
CA VAL A 260 -8.97 -5.31 22.83
C VAL A 260 -8.68 -6.26 21.68
N ALA A 261 -7.88 -7.31 21.94
CA ALA A 261 -7.63 -8.35 20.95
C ALA A 261 -8.94 -9.03 20.53
N GLY A 262 -9.20 -9.12 19.24
CA GLY A 262 -10.38 -9.82 18.74
C GLY A 262 -10.36 -10.07 17.24
N THR A 263 -11.17 -11.02 16.79
CA THR A 263 -11.33 -11.43 15.38
C THR A 263 -12.49 -10.73 14.68
N GLY A 264 -13.36 -10.06 15.44
CA GLY A 264 -14.50 -9.32 14.92
C GLY A 264 -14.10 -8.17 13.99
N PRO A 265 -15.04 -7.65 13.17
CA PRO A 265 -14.75 -6.56 12.24
C PRO A 265 -14.50 -5.21 12.95
N ASN A 266 -14.87 -5.07 14.22
CA ASN A 266 -14.57 -3.91 15.07
C ASN A 266 -13.31 -4.08 15.94
N ALA A 267 -12.57 -5.18 15.78
CA ALA A 267 -11.40 -5.50 16.59
C ALA A 267 -10.18 -5.75 15.71
N LEU A 268 -9.01 -5.51 16.29
CA LEU A 268 -7.72 -5.88 15.73
C LEU A 268 -7.06 -6.85 16.70
N TYR A 269 -6.10 -7.63 16.22
CA TYR A 269 -5.27 -8.47 17.05
C TYR A 269 -3.80 -8.30 16.65
N ASN A 270 -3.07 -7.59 17.52
CA ASN A 270 -1.63 -7.35 17.38
C ASN A 270 -1.27 -6.79 15.99
N PRO A 271 -1.93 -5.72 15.53
CA PRO A 271 -1.65 -5.14 14.22
C PRO A 271 -0.19 -4.67 14.18
N ARG A 272 0.49 -4.81 13.05
CA ARG A 272 1.92 -4.40 12.93
C ARG A 272 2.17 -3.40 11.82
N GLY A 273 1.26 -3.25 10.87
CA GLY A 273 1.43 -2.31 9.77
C GLY A 273 0.14 -1.61 9.39
N MET A 274 0.25 -0.39 8.89
CA MET A 274 -0.80 0.39 8.29
C MET A 274 -0.30 1.19 7.10
N PHE A 275 -1.22 1.45 6.18
CA PHE A 275 -1.13 2.49 5.18
C PHE A 275 -2.34 3.40 5.35
N VAL A 276 -2.13 4.71 5.32
CA VAL A 276 -3.18 5.72 5.44
C VAL A 276 -3.24 6.47 4.12
N ASP A 277 -4.43 6.55 3.53
CA ASP A 277 -4.64 7.31 2.30
C ASP A 277 -4.92 8.79 2.57
N SER A 278 -5.06 9.60 1.51
CA SER A 278 -5.30 11.04 1.62
C SER A 278 -6.63 11.43 2.26
N THR A 279 -7.56 10.50 2.41
CA THR A 279 -8.85 10.70 3.09
C THR A 279 -8.78 10.36 4.58
N GLY A 280 -7.67 9.76 5.02
CA GLY A 280 -7.50 9.21 6.36
C GLY A 280 -8.03 7.78 6.52
N ALA A 281 -8.50 7.13 5.44
CA ALA A 281 -8.84 5.72 5.49
C ALA A 281 -7.57 4.87 5.55
N MET A 282 -7.67 3.74 6.22
CA MET A 282 -6.53 2.96 6.67
C MET A 282 -6.64 1.52 6.17
N TYR A 283 -5.53 0.99 5.65
CA TYR A 283 -5.34 -0.43 5.42
C TYR A 283 -4.42 -0.92 6.53
N ILE A 284 -4.88 -1.87 7.35
CA ILE A 284 -4.19 -2.30 8.57
C ILE A 284 -3.88 -3.80 8.45
N ALA A 285 -2.62 -4.16 8.54
CA ALA A 285 -2.18 -5.54 8.67
C ALA A 285 -2.53 -6.03 10.08
N ASP A 286 -3.65 -6.75 10.17
CA ASP A 286 -4.22 -7.34 11.37
C ASP A 286 -3.54 -8.69 11.63
N THR A 287 -2.28 -8.59 12.07
CA THR A 287 -1.24 -9.63 12.00
C THR A 287 -1.72 -10.99 12.50
N TYR A 288 -2.26 -11.06 13.72
CA TYR A 288 -2.64 -12.33 14.35
C TYR A 288 -3.99 -12.87 13.85
N ASN A 289 -4.74 -12.05 13.12
CA ASN A 289 -5.95 -12.48 12.42
C ASN A 289 -5.66 -12.82 10.95
N HIS A 290 -4.40 -12.81 10.50
CA HIS A 290 -4.03 -13.28 9.16
C HIS A 290 -4.78 -12.56 8.01
N ARG A 291 -5.04 -11.27 8.19
CA ARG A 291 -5.84 -10.46 7.26
C ARG A 291 -5.35 -9.01 7.19
N VAL A 292 -5.84 -8.28 6.21
CA VAL A 292 -5.74 -6.82 6.10
C VAL A 292 -7.14 -6.23 6.20
N GLN A 293 -7.29 -5.30 7.13
CA GLN A 293 -8.53 -4.58 7.40
C GLN A 293 -8.49 -3.20 6.74
N TYR A 294 -9.54 -2.85 5.99
CA TYR A 294 -9.78 -1.48 5.54
C TYR A 294 -10.73 -0.78 6.51
N TRP A 295 -10.32 0.37 7.02
CA TRP A 295 -11.02 1.11 8.08
C TRP A 295 -11.15 2.58 7.71
N ILE A 296 -12.37 3.12 7.78
CA ILE A 296 -12.65 4.54 7.55
C ILE A 296 -12.80 5.23 8.91
N ILE A 297 -12.22 6.42 9.08
CA ILE A 297 -12.36 7.19 10.32
C ILE A 297 -13.85 7.38 10.65
N GLY A 298 -14.23 7.06 11.89
CA GLY A 298 -15.61 7.12 12.37
C GLY A 298 -16.46 5.89 12.08
N ALA A 299 -15.96 4.91 11.32
CA ALA A 299 -16.66 3.64 11.11
C ALA A 299 -16.56 2.74 12.35
N CYS A 300 -17.67 2.07 12.70
CA CYS A 300 -17.71 1.09 13.79
C CYS A 300 -17.03 -0.24 13.43
N TYR A 301 -16.91 -0.55 12.13
CA TYR A 301 -16.46 -1.83 11.62
C TYR A 301 -15.54 -1.63 10.41
N ALA A 302 -14.49 -2.43 10.32
CA ALA A 302 -13.67 -2.56 9.13
C ALA A 302 -14.23 -3.59 8.14
N THR A 303 -13.73 -3.51 6.92
CA THR A 303 -13.92 -4.51 5.86
C THR A 303 -12.63 -5.28 5.65
N THR A 304 -12.68 -6.62 5.63
CA THR A 304 -11.53 -7.42 5.23
C THR A 304 -11.27 -7.24 3.74
N VAL A 305 -10.08 -6.74 3.38
CA VAL A 305 -9.69 -6.49 1.99
C VAL A 305 -8.56 -7.39 1.52
N ALA A 306 -7.82 -8.02 2.44
CA ALA A 306 -6.92 -9.11 2.11
C ALA A 306 -6.84 -10.18 3.18
N GLY A 307 -6.48 -11.41 2.78
CA GLY A 307 -6.50 -12.60 3.63
C GLY A 307 -7.92 -13.04 3.99
N ILE A 308 -8.10 -14.34 4.21
CA ILE A 308 -9.42 -14.92 4.56
C ILE A 308 -9.58 -15.18 6.07
N GLY A 309 -8.76 -14.55 6.91
CA GLY A 309 -8.84 -14.70 8.37
C GLY A 309 -8.26 -16.01 8.91
N THR A 310 -7.68 -16.85 8.04
CA THR A 310 -7.01 -18.10 8.41
C THR A 310 -5.61 -18.11 7.82
N LEU A 311 -4.66 -18.61 8.62
CA LEU A 311 -3.28 -18.76 8.16
C LEU A 311 -3.18 -19.83 7.06
N GLY A 312 -2.25 -19.63 6.14
CA GLY A 312 -1.96 -20.59 5.08
C GLY A 312 -0.99 -20.04 4.04
N THR A 313 -0.63 -20.89 3.08
CA THR A 313 0.38 -20.59 2.06
C THR A 313 -0.23 -20.28 0.69
N SER A 314 -1.53 -20.50 0.50
CA SER A 314 -2.22 -20.17 -0.74
C SER A 314 -2.17 -18.66 -1.03
N LEU A 315 -2.42 -18.26 -2.27
CA LEU A 315 -2.38 -16.84 -2.66
C LEU A 315 -3.55 -16.00 -2.11
N SER A 316 -4.59 -16.63 -1.56
CA SER A 316 -5.69 -15.97 -0.84
C SER A 316 -5.49 -15.93 0.68
N GLN A 317 -4.48 -16.63 1.21
CA GLN A 317 -4.17 -16.70 2.62
C GLN A 317 -2.89 -15.92 2.94
N LEU A 318 -2.84 -15.41 4.17
CA LEU A 318 -1.68 -14.71 4.72
C LEU A 318 -1.22 -15.42 5.99
N TYR A 319 0.07 -15.35 6.30
CA TYR A 319 0.64 -15.88 7.51
C TYR A 319 1.44 -14.79 8.24
N TYR A 320 0.81 -14.20 9.27
CA TYR A 320 1.31 -13.05 10.02
C TYR A 320 1.72 -11.90 9.09
N PRO A 321 0.77 -11.27 8.37
CA PRO A 321 1.08 -10.10 7.56
C PRO A 321 1.50 -8.94 8.47
N VAL A 322 2.60 -8.27 8.16
CA VAL A 322 3.20 -7.24 9.06
C VAL A 322 3.29 -5.84 8.46
N ALA A 323 3.14 -5.71 7.14
CA ALA A 323 3.06 -4.43 6.47
C ALA A 323 2.10 -4.51 5.28
N VAL A 324 1.51 -3.35 4.98
CA VAL A 324 0.71 -3.12 3.79
C VAL A 324 1.02 -1.70 3.31
N ILE A 325 1.22 -1.54 2.01
CA ILE A 325 1.25 -0.24 1.32
C ILE A 325 0.33 -0.31 0.10
N VAL A 326 -0.25 0.80 -0.32
CA VAL A 326 -1.13 0.84 -1.49
C VAL A 326 -0.60 1.84 -2.51
N ASP A 327 -0.51 1.43 -3.76
CA ASP A 327 -0.09 2.31 -4.85
C ASP A 327 -1.27 3.12 -5.43
N MET A 328 -0.96 4.08 -6.31
CA MET A 328 -1.97 4.90 -6.99
C MET A 328 -2.89 4.13 -7.95
N ASN A 329 -2.58 2.86 -8.23
CA ASN A 329 -3.37 1.97 -9.08
C ASN A 329 -4.21 0.98 -8.24
N GLU A 330 -4.34 1.24 -6.93
CA GLU A 330 -5.09 0.41 -5.97
C GLU A 330 -4.53 -1.00 -5.80
N TYR A 331 -3.23 -1.20 -6.04
CA TYR A 331 -2.54 -2.42 -5.66
C TYR A 331 -1.98 -2.29 -4.24
N MET A 332 -2.40 -3.22 -3.38
CA MET A 332 -1.83 -3.44 -2.06
C MET A 332 -0.60 -4.34 -2.17
N TYR A 333 0.48 -3.98 -1.50
CA TYR A 333 1.69 -4.78 -1.35
C TYR A 333 1.82 -5.19 0.11
N ILE A 334 1.71 -6.48 0.36
CA ILE A 334 1.60 -7.06 1.70
C ILE A 334 2.84 -7.88 2.00
N THR A 335 3.52 -7.57 3.10
CA THR A 335 4.59 -8.40 3.65
C THR A 335 3.99 -9.58 4.39
N ASP A 336 3.97 -10.73 3.74
CA ASP A 336 3.46 -12.00 4.27
C ASP A 336 4.60 -12.73 5.00
N GLN A 337 4.90 -12.26 6.22
CA GLN A 337 6.19 -12.47 6.89
C GLN A 337 6.56 -13.95 7.04
N PHE A 338 5.64 -14.79 7.54
CA PHE A 338 5.97 -16.19 7.84
C PHE A 338 5.97 -17.07 6.59
N ASN A 339 5.35 -16.60 5.50
CA ASN A 339 5.50 -17.19 4.18
C ASN A 339 6.72 -16.64 3.42
N ASN A 340 7.50 -15.72 4.02
CA ASN A 340 8.73 -15.14 3.48
C ASN A 340 8.56 -14.57 2.06
N ARG A 341 7.44 -13.88 1.81
CA ARG A 341 7.09 -13.36 0.48
C ARG A 341 6.43 -12.00 0.56
N ILE A 342 6.46 -11.26 -0.54
CA ILE A 342 5.62 -10.07 -0.75
C ILE A 342 4.51 -10.44 -1.74
N LEU A 343 3.26 -10.21 -1.34
CA LEU A 343 2.09 -10.37 -2.21
C LEU A 343 1.60 -9.01 -2.69
N ARG A 344 1.20 -8.95 -3.96
CA ARG A 344 0.48 -7.84 -4.58
C ARG A 344 -0.98 -8.23 -4.79
N TRP A 345 -1.91 -7.48 -4.23
CA TRP A 345 -3.35 -7.69 -4.33
C TRP A 345 -4.00 -6.47 -4.95
N LEU A 346 -4.92 -6.66 -5.88
CA LEU A 346 -5.80 -5.55 -6.28
C LEU A 346 -6.87 -5.38 -5.20
N VAL A 347 -7.13 -4.16 -4.74
CA VAL A 347 -8.17 -3.89 -3.75
C VAL A 347 -9.53 -4.46 -4.23
N GLY A 348 -10.21 -5.16 -3.33
CA GLY A 348 -11.48 -5.84 -3.63
C GLY A 348 -11.33 -7.15 -4.42
N THR A 349 -10.14 -7.75 -4.49
CA THR A 349 -9.94 -9.12 -5.00
C THR A 349 -9.57 -10.07 -3.86
N CYS A 350 -9.80 -11.38 -4.07
CA CYS A 350 -9.61 -12.41 -3.05
C CYS A 350 -8.27 -13.16 -3.15
N VAL A 351 -7.46 -12.88 -4.18
CA VAL A 351 -6.25 -13.64 -4.49
C VAL A 351 -5.14 -12.69 -4.88
N GLY A 352 -3.98 -12.90 -4.28
CA GLY A 352 -2.76 -12.17 -4.61
C GLY A 352 -1.96 -12.72 -5.76
N GLN A 353 -0.96 -11.95 -6.12
CA GLN A 353 0.14 -12.36 -6.97
C GLN A 353 1.43 -12.21 -6.15
N CYS A 354 2.26 -13.25 -6.09
CA CYS A 354 3.54 -13.10 -5.43
C CYS A 354 4.47 -12.24 -6.31
N VAL A 355 5.15 -11.27 -5.68
CA VAL A 355 6.00 -10.30 -6.38
C VAL A 355 7.46 -10.27 -5.91
N ALA A 356 7.77 -10.83 -4.74
CA ALA A 356 9.14 -11.03 -4.29
C ALA A 356 9.26 -12.29 -3.42
N SER A 357 10.36 -13.03 -3.58
CA SER A 357 10.64 -14.33 -2.94
C SER A 357 9.54 -15.37 -3.23
N CYS A 358 9.29 -15.61 -4.52
CA CYS A 358 8.11 -16.35 -5.02
C CYS A 358 8.38 -17.75 -5.56
N ASP A 359 9.63 -18.21 -5.49
CA ASP A 359 10.07 -19.49 -6.05
C ASP A 359 9.79 -20.69 -5.13
N GLY A 360 8.91 -20.50 -4.13
CA GLY A 360 8.39 -21.58 -3.29
C GLY A 360 9.41 -22.19 -2.31
N THR A 361 10.61 -21.62 -2.19
CA THR A 361 11.57 -22.09 -1.19
C THR A 361 11.32 -21.46 0.18
N ALA A 362 11.85 -22.10 1.22
CA ALA A 362 11.87 -21.55 2.57
C ALA A 362 12.69 -20.24 2.66
N ALA A 363 12.63 -19.61 3.84
CA ALA A 363 13.44 -18.45 4.20
C ALA A 363 14.93 -18.64 3.88
N GLY A 364 15.63 -17.54 3.60
CA GLY A 364 17.06 -17.60 3.31
C GLY A 364 17.73 -16.23 3.25
N SER A 365 19.06 -16.25 3.05
CA SER A 365 19.92 -15.06 3.03
C SER A 365 20.39 -14.65 1.63
N ALA A 366 20.05 -15.42 0.59
CA ALA A 366 20.40 -15.10 -0.78
C ALA A 366 19.76 -13.77 -1.25
N ALA A 367 20.35 -13.13 -2.26
CA ALA A 367 19.85 -11.91 -2.86
C ALA A 367 18.57 -12.23 -3.65
N ASN A 368 17.40 -11.95 -3.06
CA ASN A 368 16.02 -12.31 -3.45
C ASN A 368 15.25 -13.19 -2.44
N LYS A 369 15.88 -13.54 -1.31
CA LYS A 369 15.25 -14.26 -0.19
C LYS A 369 15.05 -13.35 0.99
N PHE A 370 14.03 -13.68 1.76
CA PHE A 370 13.75 -13.01 3.02
C PHE A 370 13.86 -13.99 4.19
N TYR A 371 14.20 -13.43 5.34
CA TYR A 371 14.01 -14.04 6.63
C TYR A 371 13.42 -12.99 7.57
N TYR A 372 12.18 -13.21 8.00
CA TYR A 372 11.46 -12.30 8.91
C TYR A 372 11.29 -10.87 8.36
N SER A 373 11.02 -10.69 7.05
CA SER A 373 10.83 -9.36 6.47
C SER A 373 9.73 -8.55 7.17
N VAL A 374 9.87 -7.23 7.24
CA VAL A 374 8.94 -6.37 7.98
C VAL A 374 8.29 -5.31 7.10
N ARG A 375 9.06 -4.33 6.62
CA ARG A 375 8.51 -3.19 5.86
C ARG A 375 8.77 -3.29 4.37
N VAL A 376 7.88 -2.67 3.60
CA VAL A 376 7.99 -2.43 2.17
C VAL A 376 7.75 -0.95 1.87
N VAL A 377 8.53 -0.37 0.97
CA VAL A 377 8.36 1.00 0.44
C VAL A 377 8.84 1.05 -1.02
N PHE A 378 8.40 2.06 -1.78
CA PHE A 378 8.86 2.28 -3.15
C PHE A 378 9.76 3.51 -3.24
N ASP A 379 10.74 3.47 -4.15
CA ASP A 379 11.44 4.68 -4.60
C ASP A 379 10.66 5.39 -5.72
N SER A 380 11.12 6.59 -6.11
CA SER A 380 10.51 7.41 -7.16
C SER A 380 10.51 6.74 -8.54
N ASN A 381 11.37 5.73 -8.75
CA ASN A 381 11.46 4.93 -9.96
C ASN A 381 10.57 3.68 -9.90
N GLY A 382 9.85 3.47 -8.81
CA GLY A 382 8.99 2.31 -8.57
C GLY A 382 9.73 1.05 -8.14
N SER A 383 11.01 1.11 -7.78
CA SER A 383 11.72 -0.04 -7.21
C SER A 383 11.21 -0.35 -5.81
N LEU A 384 11.02 -1.63 -5.50
CA LEU A 384 10.54 -2.08 -4.19
C LEU A 384 11.72 -2.26 -3.22
N TYR A 385 11.66 -1.60 -2.09
CA TYR A 385 12.60 -1.78 -0.99
C TYR A 385 11.94 -2.61 0.11
N VAL A 386 12.63 -3.63 0.59
CA VAL A 386 12.14 -4.57 1.60
C VAL A 386 13.12 -4.62 2.76
N SER A 387 12.62 -4.37 3.96
CA SER A 387 13.33 -4.61 5.21
C SER A 387 13.38 -6.12 5.45
N ASP A 388 14.55 -6.71 5.36
CA ASP A 388 14.82 -8.13 5.57
C ASP A 388 15.50 -8.32 6.94
N SER A 389 14.72 -8.09 8.02
CA SER A 389 15.28 -7.86 9.35
C SER A 389 15.99 -9.08 9.94
N GLY A 390 15.56 -10.29 9.62
CA GLY A 390 16.25 -11.51 10.05
C GLY A 390 17.63 -11.66 9.42
N ASN A 391 17.88 -11.03 8.28
CA ASN A 391 19.18 -10.93 7.63
C ASN A 391 19.84 -9.56 7.84
N ASN A 392 19.36 -8.74 8.79
CA ASN A 392 19.91 -7.42 9.14
C ASN A 392 20.23 -6.52 7.93
N ARG A 393 19.33 -6.50 6.94
CA ARG A 393 19.56 -5.75 5.69
C ARG A 393 18.29 -5.15 5.10
N VAL A 394 18.47 -4.19 4.21
CA VAL A 394 17.44 -3.71 3.29
C VAL A 394 17.80 -4.16 1.88
N GLN A 395 16.85 -4.81 1.20
CA GLN A 395 16.99 -5.24 -0.19
C GLN A 395 16.16 -4.35 -1.12
N LYS A 396 16.73 -4.00 -2.27
CA LYS A 396 16.05 -3.30 -3.37
C LYS A 396 15.80 -4.28 -4.51
N PHE A 397 14.55 -4.35 -4.96
CA PHE A 397 14.07 -5.11 -6.12
C PHE A 397 13.68 -4.13 -7.22
N VAL A 398 14.32 -4.26 -8.38
CA VAL A 398 13.99 -3.42 -9.54
C VAL A 398 12.78 -4.01 -10.24
N ILE A 399 11.73 -3.22 -10.45
CA ILE A 399 10.58 -3.65 -11.24
C ILE A 399 10.92 -3.42 -12.71
N THR A 400 11.16 -4.51 -13.44
CA THR A 400 11.16 -4.49 -14.91
C THR A 400 9.75 -4.71 -15.41
N THR A 401 9.04 -3.66 -15.78
CA THR A 401 7.75 -3.76 -16.46
C THR A 401 7.96 -4.23 -17.91
N ASN A 402 8.26 -5.52 -18.10
CA ASN A 402 8.05 -6.14 -19.39
C ASN A 402 6.54 -6.28 -19.57
N ILE A 403 5.89 -5.27 -20.16
CA ILE A 403 4.51 -5.39 -20.64
C ILE A 403 4.54 -6.38 -21.79
N THR A 404 4.47 -7.67 -21.47
CA THR A 404 4.25 -8.70 -22.46
C THR A 404 2.74 -8.75 -22.64
N GLN A 405 2.22 -8.00 -23.61
CA GLN A 405 0.82 -8.09 -23.99
C GLN A 405 0.65 -9.43 -24.73
N THR A 406 0.41 -10.51 -23.98
CA THR A 406 0.00 -11.78 -24.55
C THR A 406 -1.43 -11.64 -25.04
N THR A 407 -1.58 -11.27 -26.31
CA THR A 407 -2.84 -11.44 -27.03
C THR A 407 -3.02 -12.94 -27.29
N SER A 408 -3.68 -13.64 -26.37
CA SER A 408 -4.27 -14.94 -26.69
C SER A 408 -5.47 -14.69 -27.62
N VAL A 409 -5.24 -14.81 -28.93
CA VAL A 409 -6.33 -14.94 -29.89
C VAL A 409 -6.98 -16.30 -29.63
N VAL A 410 -8.09 -16.30 -28.91
CA VAL A 410 -8.97 -17.47 -28.86
C VAL A 410 -9.68 -17.51 -30.21
N SER A 411 -9.21 -18.37 -31.11
CA SER A 411 -9.98 -18.75 -32.30
C SER A 411 -11.30 -19.35 -31.82
N PRO A 412 -12.45 -18.93 -32.37
CA PRO A 412 -13.72 -19.52 -31.98
C PRO A 412 -13.69 -21.01 -32.36
N THR A 413 -13.75 -21.87 -31.36
CA THR A 413 -14.03 -23.29 -31.56
C THR A 413 -15.46 -23.40 -32.08
N THR A 414 -15.60 -23.94 -33.29
CA THR A 414 -16.90 -24.32 -33.84
C THR A 414 -17.52 -25.38 -32.94
N SER A 415 -18.47 -25.00 -32.10
CA SER A 415 -19.36 -25.93 -31.43
C SER A 415 -20.36 -26.47 -32.45
N THR A 416 -20.19 -27.73 -32.86
CA THR A 416 -21.25 -28.45 -33.55
C THR A 416 -22.36 -28.75 -32.54
N THR A 417 -23.39 -27.90 -32.53
CA THR A 417 -24.67 -28.22 -31.88
C THR A 417 -25.37 -29.30 -32.68
N THR A 418 -25.35 -30.53 -32.18
CA THR A 418 -26.31 -31.57 -32.57
C THR A 418 -27.69 -31.17 -32.03
N VAL A 419 -28.60 -30.87 -32.95
CA VAL A 419 -30.02 -30.66 -32.65
C VAL A 419 -30.64 -32.02 -32.32
N ALA A 420 -30.88 -32.28 -31.03
CA ALA A 420 -31.76 -33.35 -30.61
C ALA A 420 -33.21 -32.82 -30.64
N THR A 421 -34.01 -33.33 -31.57
CA THR A 421 -35.46 -33.12 -31.60
C THR A 421 -36.11 -33.92 -30.47
N SER A 422 -36.64 -33.25 -29.45
CA SER A 422 -37.55 -33.86 -28.49
C SER A 422 -38.96 -33.29 -28.65
N ALA A 423 -39.92 -34.21 -28.54
CA ALA A 423 -41.33 -34.01 -28.79
C ALA A 423 -42.03 -33.12 -27.76
N THR A 424 -43.14 -32.56 -28.22
CA THR A 424 -44.19 -31.80 -27.55
C THR A 424 -44.55 -32.29 -26.14
N GLY A 425 -44.58 -31.36 -25.18
CA GLY A 425 -45.12 -31.55 -23.83
C GLY A 425 -45.41 -30.20 -23.18
N SER A 426 -46.56 -30.14 -22.50
CA SER A 426 -47.40 -28.98 -22.21
C SER A 426 -46.92 -27.98 -21.13
N VAL A 427 -47.51 -26.79 -21.24
CA VAL A 427 -47.38 -25.57 -20.44
C VAL A 427 -47.77 -25.76 -18.96
N GLY A 428 -46.98 -25.17 -18.06
CA GLY A 428 -47.35 -24.92 -16.66
C GLY A 428 -46.34 -24.04 -15.93
N SER A 429 -46.69 -22.78 -15.64
CA SER A 429 -46.06 -21.92 -14.61
C SER A 429 -46.83 -22.11 -13.28
N PRO A 430 -46.34 -21.74 -12.07
CA PRO A 430 -45.59 -20.50 -11.79
C PRO A 430 -44.46 -20.57 -10.72
N TRP A 431 -43.62 -19.53 -10.75
CA TRP A 431 -42.97 -18.79 -9.65
C TRP A 431 -43.09 -19.31 -8.20
N SER A 432 -41.92 -19.47 -7.54
CA SER A 432 -41.76 -19.11 -6.11
C SER A 432 -40.32 -18.69 -5.81
N LYS A 433 -40.19 -17.55 -5.13
CA LYS A 433 -38.96 -16.88 -4.68
C LYS A 433 -38.23 -17.65 -3.57
N CYS A 434 -36.91 -17.53 -3.54
CA CYS A 434 -36.09 -17.20 -2.36
C CYS A 434 -34.91 -16.35 -2.84
#